data_AF-A0A961QCH4-F1
#
_entry.id   AF-A0A961QCH4-F1
#
_cell.length_a   1.000
_cell.length_b   1.000
_cell.length_c   1.000
_cell.angle_alpha   90.00
_cell.angle_beta   90.00
_cell.angle_gamma   90.00
#
_symmetry.space_group_name_H-M   'P 1'
#
loop_
_entity.id
_entity.type
_entity.pdbx_description
1 polymer ?
#
loop_
_entity_poly.entity_id
_entity_poly.type
_entity_poly.pdbx_seq_one_letter_code
_entity_poly.pdbx_strand_id
1 'polypeptide(L)'
;MSATIEKYSRAQVLLHWATLLLLLVSFVSHEGMKTAWRALRRGTEGAEPGALAQVHVWVGVTILVLTLLRLVLRFTQGAPRPVEGQPPLMTVAAAILHGLLYLMLLAIPLTGLMAWFGGITDLGEVHEVLFNLSLALVAGHVAAALYHQFVLKDRLMARMR
;
A
#
# COMPACT_ATOMS: atom_id res chain seq x y z
N MET A 1 35.21 -11.43 -7.01
CA MET A 1 34.51 -11.36 -5.71
C MET A 1 33.03 -11.21 -5.99
N SER A 2 32.16 -12.11 -5.50
CA SER A 2 30.71 -11.96 -5.69
C SER A 2 30.24 -10.86 -4.75
N ALA A 3 29.75 -9.73 -5.30
CA ALA A 3 29.22 -8.64 -4.50
C ALA A 3 28.09 -9.17 -3.58
N THR A 4 28.24 -8.96 -2.27
CA THR A 4 27.24 -9.35 -1.28
C THR A 4 25.98 -8.49 -1.48
N ILE A 5 24.85 -9.13 -1.77
CA ILE A 5 23.57 -8.45 -1.93
C ILE A 5 23.11 -7.96 -0.54
N GLU A 6 23.11 -6.65 -0.31
CA GLU A 6 22.46 -6.05 0.87
C GLU A 6 20.95 -6.33 0.85
N LYS A 7 20.45 -6.98 1.90
CA LYS A 7 19.03 -7.37 2.02
C LYS A 7 18.31 -6.51 3.05
N TYR A 8 17.00 -6.40 2.90
CA TYR A 8 16.13 -5.87 3.95
C TYR A 8 16.11 -6.84 5.16
N SER A 9 15.81 -6.31 6.34
CA SER A 9 15.62 -7.15 7.52
C SER A 9 14.40 -8.05 7.36
N ARG A 10 14.38 -9.21 8.03
CA ARG A 10 13.23 -10.14 7.99
C ARG A 10 11.93 -9.45 8.37
N ALA A 11 11.95 -8.54 9.35
CA ALA A 11 10.80 -7.77 9.76
C ALA A 11 10.27 -6.86 8.63
N GLN A 12 11.15 -6.15 7.92
CA GLN A 12 10.77 -5.32 6.78
C GLN A 12 10.15 -6.15 5.64
N VAL A 13 10.72 -7.33 5.36
CA VAL A 13 10.21 -8.25 4.34
C VAL A 13 8.83 -8.79 4.73
N LEU A 14 8.66 -9.28 5.96
CA LEU A 14 7.38 -9.79 6.44
C LEU A 14 6.29 -8.71 6.42
N LEU A 15 6.59 -7.51 6.91
CA LEU A 15 5.62 -6.40 6.89
C LEU A 15 5.25 -5.99 5.46
N HIS A 16 6.20 -5.99 4.53
CA HIS A 16 5.93 -5.71 3.12
C HIS A 16 4.92 -6.71 2.53
N TRP A 17 5.20 -8.01 2.65
CA TRP A 17 4.35 -9.05 2.09
C TRP A 17 3.00 -9.17 2.81
N ALA A 18 2.96 -8.97 4.13
CA ALA A 18 1.72 -8.89 4.89
C ALA A 18 0.85 -7.71 4.41
N THR A 19 1.45 -6.54 4.18
CA THR A 19 0.74 -5.38 3.62
C THR A 19 0.15 -5.71 2.25
N LEU A 20 0.91 -6.36 1.37
CA LEU A 20 0.41 -6.76 0.05
C LEU A 20 -0.78 -7.71 0.16
N LEU A 21 -0.70 -8.73 1.02
CA LEU A 21 -1.80 -9.67 1.23
C LEU A 21 -3.05 -8.96 1.75
N LEU A 22 -2.89 -8.07 2.73
CA LEU A 22 -4.00 -7.29 3.27
C LEU A 22 -4.61 -6.34 2.22
N LEU A 23 -3.79 -5.71 1.36
CA LEU A 23 -4.30 -4.91 0.25
C LEU A 23 -5.19 -5.73 -0.69
N LEU A 24 -4.82 -6.99 -0.98
CA LEU A 24 -5.66 -7.89 -1.80
C LEU A 24 -6.98 -8.22 -1.09
N VAL A 25 -6.97 -8.49 0.22
CA VAL A 25 -8.19 -8.72 1.00
C VAL A 25 -9.07 -7.46 1.01
N SER A 26 -8.47 -6.28 1.20
CA SER A 26 -9.14 -4.98 1.14
C SER A 26 -9.78 -4.73 -0.22
N PHE A 27 -9.09 -5.11 -1.30
CA PHE A 27 -9.58 -5.01 -2.66
C PHE A 27 -10.78 -5.93 -2.90
N VAL A 28 -10.72 -7.20 -2.48
CA VAL A 28 -11.85 -8.14 -2.67
C VAL A 28 -13.07 -7.72 -1.85
N SER A 29 -12.87 -7.18 -0.64
CA SER A 29 -13.96 -6.75 0.24
C SER A 29 -14.60 -5.40 -0.13
N HIS A 30 -14.03 -4.64 -1.07
CA HIS A 30 -14.48 -3.28 -1.38
C HIS A 30 -15.92 -3.19 -1.91
N GLU A 31 -16.44 -4.22 -2.59
CA GLU A 31 -17.84 -4.26 -3.06
C GLU A 31 -18.84 -4.24 -1.90
N GLY A 32 -18.50 -4.93 -0.80
CA GLY A 32 -19.27 -4.90 0.44
C GLY A 32 -19.31 -3.49 1.03
N MET A 33 -18.15 -2.82 1.05
CA MET A 33 -18.05 -1.43 1.50
C MET A 33 -18.85 -0.47 0.61
N LYS A 34 -18.74 -0.57 -0.72
CA LYS A 34 -19.55 0.26 -1.65
C LYS A 34 -21.05 0.08 -1.44
N THR A 35 -21.49 -1.12 -1.09
CA THR A 35 -22.90 -1.40 -0.79
C THR A 35 -23.33 -0.72 0.51
N ALA A 36 -22.54 -0.84 1.57
CA ALA A 36 -22.80 -0.16 2.84
C ALA A 36 -22.78 1.37 2.68
N TRP A 37 -21.82 1.91 1.94
CA TRP A 37 -21.71 3.33 1.65
C TRP A 37 -22.92 3.89 0.89
N ARG A 38 -23.40 3.16 -0.13
CA ARG A 38 -24.61 3.54 -0.87
C ARG A 38 -25.86 3.51 0.01
N ALA A 39 -25.95 2.58 0.96
CA ALA A 39 -27.07 2.53 1.91
C ALA A 39 -27.07 3.74 2.84
N LEU A 40 -25.90 4.12 3.35
CA LEU A 40 -25.69 5.32 4.18
C LEU A 40 -26.05 6.60 3.42
N ARG A 41 -25.55 6.78 2.19
CA ARG A 41 -25.86 7.98 1.40
C ARG A 41 -27.33 8.10 0.99
N ARG A 42 -28.10 7.02 1.04
CA ARG A 42 -29.54 7.01 0.74
C ARG A 42 -30.42 7.21 1.98
N GLY A 43 -29.83 7.36 3.17
CA GLY A 43 -30.59 7.44 4.43
C GLY A 43 -31.32 6.13 4.74
N THR A 44 -30.82 5.01 4.21
CA THR A 44 -31.41 3.67 4.41
C THR A 44 -30.62 2.87 5.44
N GLU A 45 -29.83 3.54 6.28
CA GLU A 45 -29.08 2.95 7.39
C GLU A 45 -29.99 2.38 8.50
N GLY A 46 -30.57 1.21 8.27
CA GLY A 46 -31.30 0.45 9.31
C GLY A 46 -30.69 -0.92 9.61
N ALA A 47 -29.74 -1.37 8.79
CA ALA A 47 -29.10 -2.68 8.91
C ALA A 47 -27.61 -2.52 9.23
N GLU A 48 -27.12 -3.37 10.12
CA GLU A 48 -25.69 -3.52 10.42
C GLU A 48 -24.87 -3.65 9.13
N PRO A 49 -23.69 -3.02 9.03
CA PRO A 49 -22.81 -3.18 7.87
C PRO A 49 -22.53 -4.66 7.62
N GLY A 50 -22.73 -5.10 6.38
CA GLY A 50 -22.46 -6.49 5.99
C GLY A 50 -21.02 -6.90 6.29
N ALA A 51 -20.79 -8.19 6.51
CA ALA A 51 -19.50 -8.73 6.94
C ALA A 51 -18.31 -8.25 6.06
N LEU A 52 -18.50 -8.16 4.75
CA LEU A 52 -17.46 -7.67 3.83
C LEU A 52 -17.13 -6.19 4.05
N ALA A 53 -18.10 -5.34 4.39
CA ALA A 53 -17.83 -3.94 4.74
C ALA A 53 -17.00 -3.86 6.03
N GLN A 54 -17.33 -4.67 7.04
CA GLN A 54 -16.54 -4.73 8.28
C GLN A 54 -15.11 -5.22 8.04
N VAL A 55 -14.94 -6.27 7.23
CA VAL A 55 -13.61 -6.75 6.80
C VAL A 55 -12.82 -5.63 6.14
N HIS A 56 -13.42 -4.88 5.21
CA HIS A 56 -12.75 -3.77 4.55
C HIS A 56 -12.26 -2.70 5.53
N VAL A 57 -13.10 -2.29 6.49
CA VAL A 57 -12.71 -1.31 7.53
C VAL A 57 -11.52 -1.82 8.35
N TRP A 58 -11.64 -3.01 8.95
CA TRP A 58 -10.62 -3.51 9.88
C TRP A 58 -9.32 -3.89 9.19
N VAL A 59 -9.38 -4.39 7.95
CA VAL A 59 -8.20 -4.60 7.12
C VAL A 59 -7.53 -3.26 6.80
N GLY A 60 -8.30 -2.22 6.45
CA GLY A 60 -7.79 -0.87 6.23
C GLY A 60 -7.07 -0.29 7.46
N VAL A 61 -7.67 -0.43 8.66
CA VAL A 61 -7.04 -0.04 9.93
C VAL A 61 -5.73 -0.81 10.16
N THR A 62 -5.74 -2.11 9.90
CA THR A 62 -4.55 -2.95 10.06
C THR A 62 -3.44 -2.52 9.11
N ILE A 63 -3.76 -2.23 7.84
CA ILE A 63 -2.80 -1.71 6.86
C ILE A 63 -2.19 -0.39 7.33
N LEU A 64 -3.00 0.52 7.88
CA LEU A 64 -2.51 1.79 8.43
C LEU A 64 -1.48 1.56 9.55
N VAL A 65 -1.80 0.69 10.52
CA VAL A 65 -0.89 0.33 11.62
C VAL A 65 0.40 -0.30 11.09
N LEU A 66 0.31 -1.29 10.20
CA LEU A 66 1.50 -1.92 9.60
C LEU A 66 2.33 -0.92 8.80
N THR A 67 1.71 0.05 8.14
CA THR A 67 2.40 1.11 7.42
C THR A 67 3.18 2.02 8.35
N LEU A 68 2.60 2.39 9.51
CA LEU A 68 3.32 3.14 10.54
C LEU A 68 4.53 2.34 11.07
N LEU A 69 4.35 1.04 11.35
CA LEU A 69 5.47 0.17 11.74
C LEU A 69 6.55 0.09 10.66
N ARG A 70 6.16 -0.01 9.38
CA ARG A 70 7.09 0.01 8.25
C ARG A 70 7.87 1.32 8.17
N LEU A 71 7.22 2.46 8.41
CA LEU A 71 7.89 3.76 8.46
C LEU A 71 8.90 3.83 9.61
N VAL A 72 8.52 3.37 10.81
CA VAL A 72 9.45 3.27 11.95
C VAL A 72 10.67 2.43 11.59
N LEU A 73 10.48 1.24 11.01
CA LEU A 73 11.60 0.41 10.56
C LEU A 73 12.41 1.07 9.45
N ARG A 74 11.77 1.80 8.53
CA ARG A 74 12.46 2.52 7.45
C ARG A 74 13.35 3.64 8.00
N PHE A 75 12.88 4.39 8.99
CA PHE A 75 13.67 5.47 9.59
C PHE A 75 14.78 4.95 10.52
N THR A 76 14.55 3.83 11.20
CA THR A 76 15.52 3.27 12.16
C THR A 76 16.56 2.35 11.51
N GLN A 77 16.17 1.58 10.49
CA GLN A 77 17.04 0.58 9.83
C GLN A 77 17.47 1.01 8.43
N GLY A 78 16.83 2.04 7.86
CA GLY A 78 17.17 2.55 6.53
C GLY A 78 16.73 1.63 5.38
N ALA A 79 17.43 1.80 4.25
CA ALA A 79 17.25 1.04 3.02
C ALA A 79 18.60 0.46 2.57
N PRO A 80 18.62 -0.72 1.94
CA PRO A 80 19.76 -1.15 1.13
C PRO A 80 20.14 -0.09 0.11
N ARG A 81 21.44 0.05 -0.15
CA ARG A 81 21.95 1.01 -1.13
C ARG A 81 21.42 0.74 -2.54
N PRO A 82 21.30 1.75 -3.43
CA PRO A 82 20.96 1.53 -4.83
C PRO A 82 21.83 0.44 -5.47
N VAL A 83 21.30 -0.24 -6.49
CA VAL A 83 22.06 -1.27 -7.22
C VAL A 83 23.28 -0.63 -7.87
N GLU A 84 24.44 -1.29 -7.79
CA GLU A 84 25.67 -0.77 -8.41
C GLU A 84 25.48 -0.56 -9.92
N GLY A 85 25.90 0.61 -10.42
CA GLY A 85 25.73 0.97 -11.83
C GLY A 85 24.31 1.44 -12.22
N GLN A 86 23.37 1.51 -11.27
CA GLN A 86 22.03 2.04 -11.54
C GLN A 86 22.09 3.54 -11.90
N PRO A 87 21.46 3.98 -13.00
CA PRO A 87 21.39 5.39 -13.36
C PRO A 87 20.77 6.25 -12.24
N PRO A 88 21.26 7.48 -12.01
CA PRO A 88 20.71 8.37 -10.98
C PRO A 88 19.20 8.61 -11.12
N LEU A 89 18.72 8.73 -12.36
CA LEU A 89 17.29 8.92 -12.65
C LEU A 89 16.43 7.77 -12.14
N MET A 90 16.88 6.52 -12.29
CA MET A 90 16.14 5.35 -11.78
C MET A 90 16.10 5.34 -10.25
N THR A 91 17.19 5.77 -9.60
CA THR A 91 17.26 5.88 -8.14
C THR A 91 16.27 6.93 -7.63
N VAL A 92 16.21 8.10 -8.27
CA VAL A 92 15.25 9.16 -7.93
C VAL A 92 13.81 8.72 -8.20
N ALA A 93 13.54 8.13 -9.36
CA ALA A 93 12.21 7.62 -9.70
C ALA A 93 11.73 6.56 -8.69
N ALA A 94 12.61 5.64 -8.30
CA ALA A 94 12.30 4.66 -7.26
C ALA A 94 11.99 5.33 -5.92
N ALA A 95 12.76 6.34 -5.50
CA ALA A 95 12.51 7.07 -4.26
C ALA A 95 11.15 7.79 -4.28
N ILE A 96 10.83 8.48 -5.38
CA ILE A 96 9.53 9.16 -5.57
C ILE A 96 8.38 8.15 -5.53
N LEU A 97 8.49 7.05 -6.29
CA LEU A 97 7.44 6.03 -6.35
C LEU A 97 7.18 5.41 -4.97
N HIS A 98 8.23 5.07 -4.22
CA HIS A 98 8.06 4.55 -2.86
C HIS A 98 7.46 5.60 -1.92
N GLY A 99 7.87 6.88 -2.03
CA GLY A 99 7.31 7.99 -1.26
C GLY A 99 5.81 8.16 -1.52
N LEU A 100 5.41 8.16 -2.78
CA LEU A 100 3.99 8.23 -3.19
C LEU A 100 3.20 7.02 -2.70
N LEU A 101 3.76 5.81 -2.77
CA LEU A 101 3.10 4.61 -2.24
C LEU A 101 2.90 4.68 -0.72
N TYR A 102 3.89 5.15 0.04
CA TYR A 102 3.71 5.37 1.48
C TYR A 102 2.65 6.43 1.76
N LEU A 103 2.63 7.52 0.99
CA LEU A 103 1.59 8.54 1.10
C LEU A 103 0.21 7.95 0.85
N MET A 104 0.03 7.13 -0.19
CA MET A 104 -1.25 6.47 -0.49
C MET A 104 -1.65 5.48 0.61
N LEU A 105 -0.71 4.68 1.12
CA LEU A 105 -0.96 3.71 2.20
C LEU A 105 -1.36 4.37 3.53
N LEU A 106 -1.07 5.66 3.71
CA LEU A 106 -1.57 6.45 4.84
C LEU A 106 -2.87 7.17 4.49
N ALA A 107 -2.90 7.87 3.35
CA ALA A 107 -3.99 8.75 2.98
C ALA A 107 -5.31 8.00 2.76
N ILE A 108 -5.29 6.87 2.04
CA ILE A 108 -6.50 6.08 1.74
C ILE A 108 -7.21 5.61 3.02
N PRO A 109 -6.56 4.86 3.95
CA PRO A 109 -7.26 4.43 5.16
C PRO A 109 -7.65 5.60 6.06
N LEU A 110 -6.85 6.68 6.13
CA LEU A 110 -7.22 7.86 6.91
C LEU A 110 -8.48 8.54 6.38
N THR A 111 -8.58 8.80 5.07
CA THR A 111 -9.78 9.39 4.48
C THR A 111 -10.99 8.47 4.63
N GLY A 112 -10.79 7.14 4.50
CA GLY A 112 -11.84 6.15 4.73
C GLY A 112 -12.37 6.15 6.17
N LEU A 113 -11.48 6.23 7.16
CA LEU A 113 -11.86 6.31 8.58
C LEU A 113 -12.58 7.62 8.91
N MET A 114 -12.11 8.74 8.36
CA MET A 114 -12.76 10.05 8.55
C MET A 114 -14.14 10.10 7.88
N ALA A 115 -14.31 9.44 6.73
CA ALA A 115 -15.60 9.31 6.08
C ALA A 115 -16.56 8.42 6.89
N TRP A 116 -16.09 7.25 7.32
CA TRP A 116 -16.92 6.23 7.98
C TRP A 116 -17.25 6.54 9.44
N PHE A 117 -16.23 6.90 10.24
CA PHE A 117 -16.40 7.19 11.67
C PHE A 117 -16.52 8.68 11.97
N GLY A 118 -15.89 9.52 11.16
CA GLY A 118 -15.93 10.98 11.33
C GLY A 118 -17.16 11.65 10.69
N GLY A 119 -17.95 10.92 9.90
CA GLY A 119 -19.15 11.44 9.23
C GLY A 119 -18.87 12.44 8.11
N ILE A 120 -17.60 12.57 7.66
CA ILE A 120 -17.22 13.52 6.60
C ILE A 120 -17.45 12.86 5.24
N THR A 121 -18.67 12.95 4.73
CA THR A 121 -19.12 12.18 3.55
C THR A 121 -18.30 12.40 2.28
N ASP A 122 -17.77 13.61 2.09
CA ASP A 122 -16.99 13.97 0.90
C ASP A 122 -15.66 13.21 0.84
N LEU A 123 -15.12 12.80 1.99
CA LEU A 123 -13.89 12.00 2.05
C LEU A 123 -14.08 10.58 1.52
N GLY A 124 -15.32 10.09 1.38
CA GLY A 124 -15.60 8.82 0.72
C GLY A 124 -15.28 8.86 -0.77
N GLU A 125 -15.58 9.98 -1.45
CA GLU A 125 -15.21 10.16 -2.87
C GLU A 125 -13.69 10.33 -3.01
N VAL A 126 -13.08 11.13 -2.12
CA VAL A 126 -11.62 11.28 -2.09
C VAL A 126 -10.93 9.92 -1.89
N HIS A 127 -11.45 9.08 -0.98
CA HIS A 127 -10.94 7.73 -0.75
C HIS A 127 -10.94 6.88 -2.02
N GLU A 128 -12.04 6.89 -2.78
CA GLU A 128 -12.16 6.14 -4.04
C GLU A 128 -11.20 6.67 -5.11
N VAL A 129 -11.07 7.98 -5.24
CA VAL A 129 -10.11 8.61 -6.18
C VAL A 129 -8.67 8.23 -5.82
N LEU A 130 -8.30 8.35 -4.55
CA LEU A 130 -6.96 7.97 -4.07
C LEU A 130 -6.68 6.49 -4.31
N PHE A 131 -7.66 5.61 -4.08
CA PHE A 131 -7.52 4.19 -4.38
C PHE A 131 -7.25 3.94 -5.87
N ASN A 132 -8.01 4.55 -6.78
CA ASN A 132 -7.79 4.41 -8.22
C ASN A 132 -6.41 4.89 -8.66
N LEU A 133 -5.94 6.02 -8.12
CA LEU A 133 -4.57 6.51 -8.37
C LEU A 133 -3.51 5.54 -7.84
N SER A 134 -3.75 4.93 -6.67
CA SER A 134 -2.83 3.96 -6.08
C SER A 134 -2.66 2.71 -6.94
N LEU A 135 -3.69 2.27 -7.67
CA LEU A 135 -3.57 1.14 -8.60
C LEU A 135 -2.54 1.39 -9.69
N ALA A 136 -2.49 2.60 -10.25
CA ALA A 136 -1.48 2.96 -11.24
C ALA A 136 -0.06 2.95 -10.64
N LEU A 137 0.09 3.47 -9.41
CA LEU A 137 1.38 3.46 -8.71
C LEU A 137 1.85 2.03 -8.37
N VAL A 138 0.94 1.18 -7.89
CA VAL A 138 1.23 -0.23 -7.60
C VAL A 138 1.60 -0.97 -8.88
N ALA A 139 0.86 -0.76 -9.98
CA ALA A 139 1.18 -1.34 -11.27
C ALA A 139 2.57 -0.91 -11.75
N GLY A 140 2.89 0.39 -11.65
CA GLY A 140 4.22 0.91 -11.98
C GLY A 140 5.33 0.31 -11.10
N HIS A 141 5.07 0.12 -9.80
CA HIS A 141 6.00 -0.51 -8.87
C HIS A 141 6.27 -1.98 -9.21
N VAL A 142 5.22 -2.75 -9.49
CA VAL A 142 5.35 -4.14 -9.92
C VAL A 142 6.06 -4.23 -11.27
N ALA A 143 5.70 -3.39 -12.24
CA ALA A 143 6.36 -3.34 -13.54
C ALA A 143 7.86 -3.03 -13.42
N ALA A 144 8.24 -2.08 -12.58
CA ALA A 144 9.65 -1.78 -12.29
C ALA A 144 10.35 -2.99 -11.66
N ALA A 145 9.74 -3.65 -10.67
CA ALA A 145 10.28 -4.85 -10.05
C ALA A 145 10.52 -5.98 -11.06
N LEU A 146 9.57 -6.20 -11.98
CA LEU A 146 9.68 -7.19 -13.05
C LEU A 146 10.75 -6.79 -14.08
N TYR A 147 10.86 -5.50 -14.41
CA TYR A 147 11.92 -4.98 -15.29
C TYR A 147 13.31 -5.23 -14.71
N HIS A 148 13.50 -4.96 -13.42
CA HIS A 148 14.74 -5.29 -12.71
C HIS A 148 15.03 -6.80 -12.70
N GLN A 149 14.00 -7.62 -12.49
CA GLN A 149 14.15 -9.07 -12.42
C GLN A 149 14.48 -9.72 -13.77
N PHE A 150 13.82 -9.31 -14.86
CA PHE A 150 13.87 -10.01 -16.14
C PHE A 150 14.71 -9.31 -17.22
N VAL A 151 14.77 -7.98 -17.20
CA VAL A 151 15.53 -7.20 -18.19
C VAL A 151 16.91 -6.86 -17.67
N LEU A 152 17.00 -6.13 -16.54
CA LEU A 152 18.29 -5.73 -15.97
C LEU A 152 19.01 -6.90 -15.27
N LYS A 153 18.25 -7.88 -14.78
CA LYS A 153 18.76 -9.10 -14.11
C LYS A 153 19.74 -8.79 -12.97
N ASP A 154 19.52 -7.69 -12.28
CA ASP A 154 20.41 -7.16 -11.24
C ASP A 154 20.17 -7.73 -9.84
N ARG A 155 19.30 -8.73 -9.75
CA ARG A 155 18.91 -9.42 -8.51
C ARG A 155 18.28 -8.49 -7.46
N LEU A 156 17.69 -7.35 -7.85
CA LEU A 156 16.97 -6.44 -6.94
C LEU A 156 15.94 -7.19 -6.08
N MET A 157 15.16 -8.09 -6.67
CA MET A 157 14.13 -8.86 -5.98
C MET A 157 14.70 -9.79 -4.90
N ALA A 158 15.99 -10.18 -4.97
CA ALA A 158 16.62 -11.00 -3.95
C ALA A 158 16.77 -10.26 -2.60
N ARG A 159 16.60 -8.94 -2.58
CA ARG A 159 16.60 -8.11 -1.37
C ARG A 159 15.28 -8.21 -0.59
N MET A 160 14.20 -8.66 -1.23
CA MET A 160 12.83 -8.75 -0.68
C MET A 160 12.37 -10.22 -0.47
N ARG A 161 13.33 -11.15 -0.39
CA ARG A 161 13.10 -12.57 -0.11
C ARG A 161 13.53 -12.94 1.30
#